data_AF-A0A6B1ET86-F1
#
_entry.id   AF-A0A6B1ET86-F1
#
_cell.length_a   1.000
_cell.length_b   1.000
_cell.length_c   1.000
_cell.angle_alpha   90.00
_cell.angle_beta   90.00
_cell.angle_gamma   90.00
#
_symmetry.space_group_name_H-M   'P 1'
#
loop_
_entity.id
_entity.type
_entity.pdbx_description
1 polymer ?
#
loop_
_entity_poly.entity_id
_entity_poly.type
_entity_poly.pdbx_seq_one_letter_code
_entity_poly.pdbx_strand_id
1 'polypeptide(L)'
;MNCLDYELSFINTVGNGNAPRFWVESRCRIIDNTHGSFSDYYQCGSCKSEHTFAEKNLFINPNYDFLPVFGKEHTAVFRRHAYCNDNYVEYRPARDYWGGPLFDVREASPVQILDS
;
A
#
# COMPACT_ATOMS: atom_id res chain seq x y z
N MET A 1 -10.31 12.39 16.88
CA MET A 1 -10.00 11.29 15.93
C MET A 1 -8.59 10.85 16.24
N ASN A 2 -8.36 9.57 16.50
CA ASN A 2 -7.03 9.08 16.87
C ASN A 2 -6.20 8.85 15.60
N CYS A 3 -4.92 9.22 15.66
CA CYS A 3 -3.94 8.87 14.62
C CYS A 3 -3.78 7.34 14.59
N LEU A 4 -3.54 6.79 13.41
CA LEU A 4 -3.13 5.40 13.28
C LEU A 4 -1.62 5.31 13.41
N ASP A 5 -1.14 4.28 14.11
CA ASP A 5 0.24 3.86 13.97
C ASP A 5 0.37 3.08 12.67
N TYR A 6 0.78 3.78 11.61
CA TYR A 6 0.90 3.16 10.29
C TYR A 6 1.98 2.09 10.25
N GLU A 7 2.99 2.10 11.12
CA GLU A 7 4.06 1.09 11.13
C GLU A 7 3.55 -0.29 11.58
N LEU A 8 2.46 -0.31 12.36
CA LEU A 8 1.87 -1.52 12.95
C LEU A 8 0.42 -1.77 12.52
N SER A 9 -0.07 -1.06 11.49
CA SER A 9 -1.44 -1.19 11.00
C SER A 9 -1.54 -2.06 9.76
N PHE A 10 -2.33 -3.13 9.85
CA PHE A 10 -2.50 -4.10 8.77
C PHE A 10 -3.96 -4.48 8.52
N ILE A 11 -4.29 -4.79 7.27
CA ILE A 11 -5.57 -5.39 6.87
C ILE A 11 -5.31 -6.81 6.36
N ASN A 12 -5.91 -7.80 7.03
CA ASN A 12 -5.77 -9.21 6.69
C ASN A 12 -7.02 -9.67 5.94
N THR A 13 -6.82 -10.39 4.84
CA THR A 13 -7.91 -11.08 4.14
C THR A 13 -7.92 -12.56 4.52
N VAL A 14 -9.09 -13.20 4.48
CA VAL A 14 -9.29 -14.60 4.91
C VAL A 14 -9.67 -15.52 3.75
N GLY A 15 -9.24 -15.17 2.54
CA GLY A 15 -9.55 -15.93 1.32
C GLY A 15 -8.99 -17.35 1.36
N ASN A 16 -9.76 -18.32 0.85
CA ASN A 16 -9.27 -19.68 0.67
C ASN A 16 -8.25 -19.71 -0.48
N GLY A 17 -6.99 -19.99 -0.17
CA GLY A 17 -5.87 -20.06 -1.12
C GLY A 17 -4.97 -18.82 -1.17
N ASN A 18 -5.52 -17.61 -1.08
CA ASN A 18 -4.71 -16.39 -0.93
C ASN A 18 -5.25 -15.52 0.22
N ALA A 19 -4.41 -15.34 1.26
CA ALA A 19 -4.76 -14.63 2.49
C ALA A 19 -3.67 -13.59 2.84
N PRO A 20 -3.44 -12.58 1.98
CA PRO A 20 -2.42 -11.57 2.22
C PRO A 20 -2.74 -10.70 3.45
N ARG A 21 -1.66 -10.24 4.08
CA ARG A 21 -1.63 -9.15 5.07
C ARG A 21 -1.14 -7.89 4.37
N PHE A 22 -2.02 -6.90 4.24
CA PHE A 22 -1.72 -5.62 3.60
C PHE A 22 -1.30 -4.58 4.63
N TRP A 23 -0.17 -3.91 4.41
CA TRP A 23 0.26 -2.76 5.20
C TRP A 23 -0.61 -1.55 4.85
N VAL A 24 -1.20 -0.88 5.86
CA VAL A 24 -1.97 0.36 5.68
C VAL A 24 -1.03 1.56 5.51
N GLU A 25 -1.19 2.31 4.42
CA GLU A 25 -0.38 3.51 4.15
C GLU A 25 -1.16 4.80 4.39
N SER A 26 -2.48 4.77 4.26
CA SER A 26 -3.33 5.93 4.55
C SER A 26 -4.75 5.55 4.95
N ARG A 27 -5.42 6.45 5.68
CA ARG A 27 -6.87 6.38 5.97
C ARG A 27 -7.55 7.64 5.45
N CYS A 28 -8.60 7.45 4.64
CA CYS A 28 -9.56 8.49 4.29
C CYS A 28 -10.85 8.27 5.08
N ARG A 29 -11.37 9.33 5.72
CA ARG A 29 -12.67 9.29 6.40
C ARG A 29 -13.64 10.22 5.69
N ILE A 30 -14.79 9.68 5.28
CA ILE A 30 -15.93 10.46 4.82
C ILE A 30 -16.88 10.63 6.00
N ILE A 31 -17.26 11.87 6.31
CA ILE A 31 -18.12 12.21 7.45
C ILE A 31 -19.46 12.72 6.91
N ASP A 32 -20.55 12.10 7.35
CA ASP A 32 -21.91 12.58 7.13
C ASP A 32 -22.36 13.36 8.37
N ASN A 33 -22.34 14.69 8.24
CA ASN A 33 -22.74 15.60 9.32
C ASN A 33 -24.25 15.62 9.57
N THR A 34 -25.07 15.13 8.63
CA THR A 34 -26.54 15.10 8.77
C THR A 34 -26.96 13.98 9.70
N HIS A 35 -26.35 12.81 9.56
CA HIS A 35 -26.67 11.63 10.38
C HIS A 35 -25.63 11.36 11.49
N GLY A 36 -24.58 12.19 11.58
CA GLY A 36 -23.50 12.02 12.56
C GLY A 36 -22.67 10.75 12.35
N SER A 37 -22.67 10.21 11.13
CA SER A 37 -22.01 8.96 10.79
C SER A 37 -20.70 9.21 10.04
N PHE A 38 -19.84 8.19 9.96
CA PHE A 38 -18.64 8.25 9.14
C PHE A 38 -18.33 6.88 8.54
N SER A 39 -17.59 6.90 7.44
CA SER A 39 -17.03 5.71 6.80
C SER A 39 -15.53 5.89 6.61
N ASP A 40 -14.76 4.91 7.08
CA ASP A 40 -13.32 4.85 6.89
C ASP A 40 -12.97 3.97 5.70
N TYR A 41 -11.98 4.43 4.94
CA TYR A 41 -11.38 3.74 3.82
C TYR A 41 -9.86 3.70 4.04
N TYR A 42 -9.29 2.52 3.91
CA TYR A 42 -7.89 2.28 4.21
C TYR A 42 -7.17 1.91 2.93
N GLN A 43 -6.30 2.79 2.47
CA GLN A 43 -5.40 2.50 1.36
C GLN A 43 -4.23 1.69 1.89
N CYS A 44 -3.95 0.57 1.23
CA CYS A 44 -2.77 -0.22 1.51
C CYS A 44 -1.67 0.00 0.47
N GLY A 45 -0.48 -0.50 0.79
CA GLY A 45 0.65 -0.51 -0.14
C GLY A 45 0.32 -1.22 -1.45
N SER A 46 0.90 -0.70 -2.54
CA SER A 46 0.79 -1.32 -3.86
C SER A 46 1.51 -2.67 -3.88
N CYS A 47 0.82 -3.71 -4.36
CA CYS A 47 1.34 -5.07 -4.45
C CYS A 47 1.52 -5.49 -5.92
N LYS A 48 2.45 -6.41 -6.19
CA LYS A 48 2.52 -7.11 -7.48
C LYS A 48 1.46 -8.20 -7.53
N SER A 49 0.85 -8.39 -8.70
CA SER A 49 -0.11 -9.48 -8.87
C SER A 49 0.62 -10.82 -8.89
N GLU A 50 0.30 -11.64 -7.89
CA GLU A 50 0.91 -12.95 -7.73
C GLU A 50 -0.02 -13.93 -6.99
N HIS A 51 0.23 -15.21 -7.18
CA HIS A 51 -0.32 -16.27 -6.36
C HIS A 51 0.57 -16.47 -5.13
N THR A 52 0.42 -15.62 -4.10
CA THR A 52 1.32 -15.46 -2.93
C THR A 52 1.64 -16.75 -2.15
N PHE A 53 0.93 -17.86 -2.40
CA PHE A 53 1.16 -19.16 -1.77
C PHE A 53 1.05 -20.36 -2.74
N ALA A 54 1.14 -20.15 -4.05
CA ALA A 54 1.12 -21.25 -5.02
C ALA A 54 2.49 -21.95 -5.14
N GLU A 55 2.50 -23.23 -5.47
CA GLU A 55 3.74 -24.01 -5.69
C GLU A 55 4.52 -23.54 -6.93
N LYS A 56 3.83 -23.04 -7.95
CA LYS A 56 4.39 -22.59 -9.23
C LYS A 56 3.52 -21.53 -9.90
N ASN A 57 4.04 -20.91 -10.95
CA ASN A 57 3.37 -19.85 -11.72
C ASN A 57 2.98 -18.65 -10.85
N LEU A 58 3.87 -18.24 -9.93
CA LEU A 58 3.62 -17.17 -8.98
C LEU A 58 3.18 -15.88 -9.67
N PHE A 59 3.80 -15.51 -10.78
CA PHE A 59 3.52 -14.27 -11.50
C PHE A 59 2.44 -14.45 -12.57
N ILE A 60 1.48 -13.51 -12.58
CA ILE A 60 0.43 -13.44 -13.60
C ILE A 60 0.99 -12.72 -14.84
N ASN A 61 0.61 -13.15 -16.05
CA ASN A 61 0.99 -12.50 -17.31
C ASN A 61 -0.26 -12.12 -18.14
N PRO A 62 -0.42 -10.83 -18.54
CA PRO A 62 0.43 -9.68 -18.19
C PRO A 62 0.35 -9.33 -16.71
N ASN A 63 1.50 -9.08 -16.09
CA ASN A 63 1.56 -8.71 -14.68
C ASN A 63 1.09 -7.26 -14.48
N TYR A 64 0.56 -6.96 -13.31
CA TYR A 64 0.13 -5.62 -12.93
C TYR A 64 0.43 -5.37 -11.45
N ASP A 65 0.65 -4.10 -11.14
CA ASP A 65 0.54 -3.61 -9.77
C ASP A 65 -0.94 -3.50 -9.40
N PHE A 66 -1.31 -3.83 -8.17
CA PHE A 66 -2.62 -3.50 -7.64
C PHE A 66 -2.53 -2.83 -6.28
N LEU A 67 -3.42 -1.85 -6.07
CA LEU A 67 -3.50 -1.06 -4.84
C LEU A 67 -4.92 -1.18 -4.30
N PRO A 68 -5.13 -1.92 -3.20
CA PRO A 68 -6.44 -2.06 -2.60
C PRO A 68 -6.75 -0.90 -1.65
N VAL A 69 -8.00 -0.47 -1.67
CA VAL A 69 -8.60 0.46 -0.69
C VAL A 69 -9.80 -0.23 -0.05
N PHE A 70 -9.66 -0.59 1.22
CA PHE A 70 -10.67 -1.33 1.96
C PHE A 70 -11.60 -0.36 2.70
N GLY A 71 -12.90 -0.42 2.40
CA GLY A 71 -13.96 0.06 3.27
C GLY A 71 -14.64 -1.11 3.99
N LYS A 72 -15.52 -0.79 4.94
CA LYS A 72 -16.27 -1.81 5.70
C LYS A 72 -17.12 -2.73 4.82
N GLU A 73 -17.75 -2.15 3.79
CA GLU A 73 -18.68 -2.86 2.90
C GLU A 73 -18.10 -3.09 1.50
N HIS A 74 -17.33 -2.12 1.00
CA HIS A 74 -16.83 -2.11 -0.37
C HIS A 74 -15.31 -2.03 -0.37
N THR A 75 -14.68 -2.73 -1.32
CA THR A 75 -13.25 -2.63 -1.58
C THR A 75 -13.04 -2.14 -3.01
N ALA A 76 -12.27 -1.07 -3.17
CA ALA A 76 -11.79 -0.66 -4.49
C ALA A 76 -10.41 -1.29 -4.71
N VAL A 77 -10.15 -1.76 -5.93
CA VAL A 77 -8.82 -2.26 -6.32
C VAL A 77 -8.39 -1.55 -7.59
N PHE A 78 -7.40 -0.67 -7.46
CA PHE A 78 -6.76 -0.02 -8.60
C PHE A 78 -5.76 -0.98 -9.20
N ARG A 79 -5.73 -1.13 -10.53
CA ARG A 79 -4.80 -2.02 -11.24
C ARG A 79 -4.02 -1.22 -12.27
N ARG A 80 -2.70 -1.33 -12.24
CA ARG A 80 -1.79 -0.71 -13.20
C ARG A 80 -0.95 -1.79 -13.84
N HIS A 81 -1.23 -2.08 -15.11
CA HIS A 81 -0.42 -3.03 -15.87
C HIS A 81 0.98 -2.47 -16.10
N ALA A 82 1.99 -3.28 -15.77
CA ALA A 82 3.35 -3.02 -16.19
C ALA A 82 3.52 -3.65 -17.56
N TYR A 83 3.68 -2.83 -18.59
CA TYR A 83 4.11 -3.33 -19.89
C TYR A 83 5.60 -3.64 -19.79
N CYS A 84 5.99 -4.90 -19.98
CA CYS A 84 7.39 -5.31 -20.00
C CYS A 84 8.02 -4.89 -21.35
N ASN A 85 8.22 -3.59 -21.50
CA ASN A 85 8.87 -2.97 -22.64
C ASN A 85 10.35 -2.69 -22.30
N ASP A 86 11.16 -2.39 -23.32
CA ASP A 86 12.60 -2.17 -23.15
C ASP A 86 12.96 -1.01 -22.20
N ASN A 87 12.01 -0.12 -21.93
CA ASN A 87 12.14 1.00 -20.99
C ASN A 87 11.41 0.79 -19.65
N TYR A 88 11.03 -0.45 -19.31
CA TYR A 88 10.41 -0.76 -18.03
C TYR A 88 11.36 -0.45 -16.85
N VAL A 89 12.66 -0.67 -17.04
CA VAL A 89 13.71 -0.29 -16.07
C VAL A 89 14.78 0.50 -16.79
N GLU A 90 15.22 1.59 -16.16
CA GLU A 90 16.32 2.42 -16.65
C GLU A 90 17.38 2.56 -15.55
N TYR A 91 18.65 2.32 -15.89
CA TYR A 91 19.78 2.52 -15.00
C TYR A 91 20.69 3.59 -15.58
N ARG A 92 20.88 4.68 -14.84
CA ARG A 92 21.83 5.76 -15.17
C ARG A 92 22.49 6.29 -13.90
N PRO A 93 23.70 6.89 -14.00
CA PRO A 93 24.30 7.63 -12.89
C PRO A 93 23.30 8.62 -12.28
N ALA A 94 23.25 8.69 -10.94
CA ALA A 94 22.25 9.50 -10.23
C ALA A 94 22.24 10.97 -10.68
N ARG A 95 23.42 11.55 -10.95
CA ARG A 95 23.57 12.92 -11.47
C ARG A 95 22.84 13.18 -12.79
N ASP A 96 22.59 12.14 -13.58
CA ASP A 96 21.90 12.23 -14.87
C ASP A 96 20.36 12.30 -14.67
N TYR A 97 19.86 12.01 -13.47
CA TYR A 97 18.46 12.20 -13.07
C TYR A 97 18.28 13.52 -12.33
N TRP A 98 17.81 14.55 -13.05
CA TRP A 98 17.46 15.87 -12.49
C TRP A 98 18.57 16.52 -11.63
N GLY A 99 19.84 16.23 -11.93
CA GLY A 99 20.99 16.77 -11.19
C GLY A 99 21.40 15.94 -9.96
N GLY A 100 20.76 14.79 -9.73
CA GLY A 100 21.02 13.92 -8.59
C GLY A 100 20.09 14.16 -7.40
N PRO A 101 19.84 13.13 -6.58
CA PRO A 101 18.98 13.24 -5.41
C PRO A 101 19.67 14.04 -4.30
N LEU A 102 18.87 14.87 -3.61
CA LEU A 102 19.22 15.40 -2.30
C LEU A 102 18.53 14.53 -1.24
N PHE A 103 19.31 13.88 -0.38
CA PHE A 103 18.78 13.01 0.67
C PHE A 103 18.46 13.82 1.94
N ASP A 104 17.22 14.29 2.07
CA ASP A 104 16.66 14.81 3.33
C ASP A 104 15.83 13.72 4.01
N VAL A 105 16.51 12.69 4.52
CA VAL A 105 15.90 11.56 5.22
C VAL A 105 16.10 11.75 6.72
N ARG A 106 15.01 11.70 7.48
CA ARG A 106 15.02 11.91 8.94
C ARG A 106 14.87 10.59 9.67
N GLU A 107 15.69 10.37 10.69
CA GLU A 107 15.52 9.24 11.61
C GLU A 107 14.25 9.42 12.46
N ALA A 108 13.59 8.31 12.78
CA ALA A 108 12.44 8.32 13.69
C ALA A 108 12.89 8.79 15.07
N SER A 109 12.03 9.58 15.74
CA SER A 109 12.29 9.95 17.14
C SER A 109 12.21 8.72 18.05
N PRO A 110 13.03 8.62 19.10
CA PRO A 110 12.90 7.56 20.09
C PRO A 110 11.47 7.48 20.64
N VAL A 111 10.91 6.27 20.73
CA VAL A 111 9.57 6.06 21.28
C VAL A 111 9.59 6.38 22.78
N GLN A 112 8.68 7.26 23.21
CA GLN A 112 8.44 7.54 24.62
C GLN A 112 7.12 6.89 25.04
N ILE A 113 7.18 5.93 25.96
CA ILE A 113 5.98 5.40 26.61
C ILE A 113 5.47 6.48 27.56
N LEU A 114 4.26 6.96 27.31
CA LEU A 114 3.55 7.87 28.19
C LEU A 114 2.63 7.01 29.06
N ASP A 115 2.96 6.95 30.35
CA ASP A 115 2.22 6.33 31.46
C ASP A 115 2.34 4.79 31.61
N SER A 116 2.90 4.38 32.75
CA SER A 116 2.91 3.03 33.32
C SER A 116 2.10 2.99 34.61
#